data_AF-A0A7J9R4D7-F1
#
_entry.id   AF-A0A7J9R4D7-F1
#
_cell.length_a   1.000
_cell.length_b   1.000
_cell.length_c   1.000
_cell.angle_alpha   90.00
_cell.angle_beta   90.00
_cell.angle_gamma   90.00
#
_symmetry.space_group_name_H-M   'P 1'
#
loop_
_entity.id
_entity.type
_entity.pdbx_description
1 polymer ?
#
loop_
_entity_poly.entity_id
_entity_poly.type
_entity_poly.pdbx_seq_one_letter_code
_entity_poly.pdbx_strand_id
1 'polypeptide(L)'
;MALIQISNQSTKNLGKKSTIRFTQSICPDCNMILDAEVFERDNQVFMSKICPTHGECEELYFGSYEMYKKFSTYWVDGKGAHAPNVMIDKCSCPNNCGLCSNHLSHSGLANMIVTNRCDLTCWYCFFYVKKGLEGAYMYEPDHEQVRGMMKTLKAERPIPGNSMQITGGEPMLREDITDLIKIMKEEGVDHIQMNTNGIRHAMDPEAAREVRLAGCNNLYLSFDGVTARTNPKNHWEIPYALDSCRKTGTTVVFVPTVIKSINDHELGGIIRYAQKNMDVVHAVNFQPVSLTGRMGKGEREKYRITVPDCIQRIEEQTNGEVTVDDWFPVPSCMPLTNVIEAFSSKPKYELSIHFACGAGTYIFEDEETKKFVPLT
;
A
#
# COMPACT_ATOMS: atom_id res chain seq x y z
N MET A 1 9.08 52.52 -22.71
CA MET A 1 7.91 51.77 -22.21
C MET A 1 8.43 50.63 -21.35
N ALA A 2 8.36 50.81 -20.03
CA ALA A 2 8.87 49.85 -19.06
C ALA A 2 7.94 48.62 -19.01
N LEU A 3 8.52 47.42 -19.14
CA LEU A 3 7.84 46.15 -18.96
C LEU A 3 7.54 45.95 -17.48
N ILE A 4 6.26 45.80 -17.17
CA ILE A 4 5.73 45.54 -15.83
C ILE A 4 6.16 44.13 -15.42
N GLN A 5 7.04 44.04 -14.41
CA GLN A 5 7.23 42.84 -13.62
C GLN A 5 5.95 42.57 -12.82
N ILE A 6 5.21 41.53 -13.19
CA ILE A 6 4.18 40.97 -12.31
C ILE A 6 4.88 39.98 -11.38
N SER A 7 5.40 40.49 -10.27
CA SER A 7 5.88 39.67 -9.14
C SER A 7 4.69 39.28 -8.25
N ASN A 8 3.93 38.26 -8.65
CA ASN A 8 3.02 37.59 -7.73
C ASN A 8 3.80 36.58 -6.87
N GLN A 9 4.70 37.07 -6.02
CA GLN A 9 5.11 36.34 -4.83
C GLN A 9 4.18 36.74 -3.69
N SER A 10 3.03 36.07 -3.61
CA SER A 10 2.27 35.98 -2.38
C SER A 10 3.19 35.33 -1.34
N THR A 11 3.82 36.13 -0.47
CA THR A 11 4.45 35.63 0.75
C THR A 11 3.36 35.02 1.60
N LYS A 12 3.14 33.71 1.47
CA LYS A 12 2.32 32.95 2.42
C LYS A 12 2.94 33.18 3.79
N ASN A 13 2.20 33.80 4.71
CA ASN A 13 2.55 33.79 6.13
C ASN A 13 2.47 32.32 6.59
N LEU A 14 3.60 31.63 6.53
CA LEU A 14 3.73 30.26 6.98
C LEU A 14 3.68 30.26 8.52
N GLY A 15 2.96 29.31 9.10
CA GLY A 15 2.91 29.11 10.55
C GLY A 15 4.30 28.88 11.16
N LYS A 16 4.38 28.98 12.49
CA LYS A 16 5.63 28.77 13.22
C LYS A 16 6.13 27.33 12.98
N LYS A 17 7.35 27.20 12.47
CA LYS A 17 8.03 25.91 12.29
C LYS A 17 8.53 25.38 13.65
N SER A 18 8.21 24.13 13.97
CA SER A 18 8.71 23.43 15.16
C SER A 18 9.40 22.12 14.78
N THR A 19 10.73 22.06 14.93
CA THR A 19 11.53 20.88 14.61
C THR A 19 11.11 19.67 15.46
N ILE A 20 10.87 18.53 14.82
CA ILE A 20 10.55 17.26 15.48
C ILE A 20 11.80 16.39 15.58
N ARG A 21 12.50 16.16 14.45
CA ARG A 21 13.72 15.34 14.38
C ARG A 21 14.51 15.63 13.11
N PHE A 22 15.79 15.23 13.12
CA PHE A 22 16.62 15.17 11.93
C PHE A 22 16.74 13.73 11.42
N THR A 23 16.92 13.58 10.12
CA THR A 23 17.07 12.29 9.45
C THR A 23 17.82 12.49 8.13
N GLN A 24 17.95 11.43 7.33
CA GLN A 24 18.48 11.51 5.98
C GLN A 24 17.38 11.19 4.97
N SER A 25 17.44 11.86 3.81
CA SER A 25 16.54 11.62 2.69
C SER A 25 17.32 11.76 1.38
N ILE A 26 16.75 11.29 0.27
CA ILE A 26 17.32 11.51 -1.06
C ILE A 26 16.74 12.74 -1.75
N CYS A 27 17.56 13.42 -2.55
CA CYS A 27 17.11 14.43 -3.53
C CYS A 27 16.19 13.77 -4.57
N PRO A 28 14.99 14.31 -4.87
CA PRO A 28 14.08 13.71 -5.84
C PRO A 28 14.61 13.73 -7.28
N ASP A 29 15.54 14.64 -7.60
CA ASP A 29 16.06 14.81 -8.96
C ASP A 29 17.35 14.03 -9.23
N CYS A 30 18.30 14.01 -8.27
CA CYS A 30 19.61 13.38 -8.46
C CYS A 30 19.93 12.25 -7.48
N ASN A 31 18.99 11.86 -6.61
CA ASN A 31 19.15 10.79 -5.62
C ASN A 31 20.30 10.96 -4.60
N MET A 32 20.91 12.15 -4.54
CA MET A 32 21.93 12.48 -3.53
C MET A 32 21.34 12.34 -2.12
N ILE A 33 22.08 11.71 -1.21
CA ILE A 33 21.71 11.62 0.21
C ILE A 33 21.95 13.00 0.85
N LEU A 34 20.93 13.52 1.51
CA LEU A 34 20.90 14.84 2.13
C LEU A 34 20.40 14.72 3.56
N ASP A 35 20.91 15.59 4.43
CA ASP A 35 20.30 15.81 5.73
C ASP A 35 18.91 16.43 5.54
N ALA A 36 17.96 15.91 6.30
CA ALA A 36 16.57 16.30 6.24
C ALA A 36 16.05 16.62 7.64
N GLU A 37 15.22 17.64 7.72
CA GLU A 37 14.53 18.04 8.93
C GLU A 37 13.06 17.66 8.81
N VAL A 38 12.56 16.92 9.79
CA VAL A 38 11.13 16.67 9.98
C VAL A 38 10.62 17.66 11.02
N PHE A 39 9.58 18.42 10.67
CA PHE A 39 9.07 19.49 11.52
C PHE A 39 7.54 19.60 11.42
N GLU A 40 6.95 20.20 12.44
CA GLU A 40 5.54 20.56 12.50
C GLU A 40 5.33 22.00 12.01
N ARG A 41 4.24 22.19 11.27
CA ARG A 41 3.70 23.49 10.88
C ARG A 41 2.19 23.34 10.68
N ASP A 42 1.41 24.19 11.32
CA ASP A 42 -0.06 24.24 11.18
C ASP A 42 -0.73 22.86 11.43
N ASN A 43 -0.29 22.14 12.46
CA ASN A 43 -0.75 20.77 12.81
C ASN A 43 -0.49 19.73 11.71
N GLN A 44 0.43 19.98 10.79
CA GLN A 44 0.88 19.02 9.79
C GLN A 44 2.38 18.77 9.93
N VAL A 45 2.83 17.59 9.51
CA VAL A 45 4.24 17.22 9.55
C VAL A 45 4.81 17.29 8.15
N PHE A 46 5.88 18.05 8.01
CA PHE A 46 6.62 18.24 6.77
C PHE A 46 8.03 17.68 6.91
N MET A 47 8.66 17.42 5.77
CA MET A 47 10.08 17.13 5.66
C MET A 47 10.72 18.10 4.69
N SER A 48 11.78 18.80 5.13
CA SER A 48 12.59 19.70 4.29
C SER A 48 14.03 19.19 4.15
N LYS A 49 14.60 19.38 2.97
CA LYS A 49 16.01 19.10 2.65
C LYS A 49 16.51 20.11 1.62
N ILE A 50 17.81 20.39 1.61
CA ILE A 50 18.43 21.33 0.67
C ILE A 50 19.46 20.58 -0.17
N CYS A 51 19.20 20.46 -1.46
CA CYS A 51 20.17 19.93 -2.43
C CYS A 51 21.06 21.09 -2.91
N PRO A 52 22.41 20.95 -2.89
CA PRO A 52 23.32 21.96 -3.43
C PRO A 52 23.08 22.30 -4.91
N THR A 53 22.48 21.38 -5.67
CA THR A 53 22.22 21.52 -7.11
C THR A 53 20.77 21.88 -7.43
N HIS A 54 19.80 21.32 -6.69
CA HIS A 54 18.37 21.44 -7.02
C HIS A 54 17.60 22.34 -6.05
N GLY A 55 18.26 22.88 -5.02
CA GLY A 55 17.66 23.79 -4.04
C GLY A 55 16.85 23.08 -2.96
N GLU A 56 15.95 23.84 -2.32
CA GLU A 56 15.11 23.35 -1.22
C GLU A 56 13.95 22.50 -1.73
N CYS A 57 13.77 21.34 -1.09
CA CYS A 57 12.62 20.47 -1.26
C CYS A 57 11.92 20.32 0.09
N GLU A 58 10.71 20.87 0.17
CA GLU A 58 9.80 20.72 1.31
C GLU A 58 8.55 19.97 0.83
N GLU A 59 8.22 18.86 1.50
CA GLU A 59 7.08 18.02 1.15
C GLU A 59 6.25 17.68 2.40
N LEU A 60 4.93 17.60 2.22
CA LEU A 60 4.03 17.10 3.26
C LEU A 60 4.37 15.62 3.54
N TYR A 61 4.75 15.33 4.77
CA TYR A 61 5.13 13.99 5.22
C TYR A 61 3.95 13.26 5.87
N PHE A 62 3.19 13.93 6.73
CA PHE A 62 2.05 13.34 7.44
C PHE A 62 1.00 14.43 7.74
N GLY A 63 -0.28 14.19 7.42
CA GLY A 63 -1.32 15.22 7.42
C GLY A 63 -1.79 15.73 8.80
N SER A 64 -1.41 15.07 9.90
CA SER A 64 -1.83 15.43 11.27
C SER A 64 -0.70 15.24 12.26
N TYR A 65 -0.27 16.30 12.94
CA TYR A 65 0.77 16.25 13.96
C TYR A 65 0.31 15.52 15.23
N GLU A 66 -0.93 15.72 15.67
CA GLU A 66 -1.48 14.99 16.81
C GLU A 66 -1.45 13.47 16.57
N MET A 67 -1.88 13.02 15.39
CA MET A 67 -1.82 11.60 15.01
C MET A 67 -0.37 11.12 14.84
N TYR A 68 0.52 11.94 14.29
CA TYR A 68 1.95 11.63 14.20
C TYR A 68 2.54 11.36 15.59
N LYS A 69 2.26 12.22 16.58
CA LYS A 69 2.71 12.03 17.96
C LYS A 69 2.21 10.70 18.52
N LYS A 70 0.89 10.44 18.44
CA LYS A 70 0.27 9.17 18.89
C LYS A 70 0.93 7.97 18.21
N PHE A 71 1.08 7.98 16.89
CA PHE A 71 1.61 6.83 16.17
C PHE A 71 3.11 6.63 16.42
N SER A 72 3.86 7.72 16.62
CA SER A 72 5.31 7.65 16.88
C SER A 72 5.65 6.97 18.20
N THR A 73 4.72 6.84 19.15
CA THR A 73 4.96 6.10 20.40
C THR A 73 5.09 4.59 20.18
N TYR A 74 4.64 4.08 19.01
CA TYR A 74 4.79 2.69 18.61
C TYR A 74 6.02 2.43 17.74
N TRP A 75 6.87 3.45 17.55
CA TRP A 75 8.07 3.29 16.74
C TRP A 75 9.05 2.35 17.44
N VAL A 76 9.28 1.20 16.80
CA VAL A 76 10.28 0.22 17.20
C VAL A 76 10.96 -0.32 15.96
N ASP A 77 12.28 -0.48 16.02
CA ASP A 77 13.03 -1.16 14.98
C ASP A 77 12.86 -2.68 15.14
N GLY A 78 12.76 -3.39 14.02
CA GLY A 78 12.70 -4.85 14.02
C GLY A 78 14.09 -5.48 14.16
N LYS A 79 14.14 -6.79 14.01
CA LYS A 79 15.40 -7.56 14.03
C LYS A 79 16.25 -7.42 12.76
N GLY A 80 15.75 -6.72 11.74
CA GLY A 80 16.43 -6.56 10.46
C GLY A 80 16.53 -7.84 9.62
N ALA A 81 17.40 -7.82 8.62
CA ALA A 81 17.65 -8.93 7.71
C ALA A 81 19.06 -9.53 7.92
N HIS A 82 19.13 -10.73 8.52
CA HIS A 82 20.37 -11.44 8.83
C HIS A 82 20.92 -12.25 7.65
N ALA A 83 20.04 -12.69 6.75
CA ALA A 83 20.38 -13.34 5.49
C ALA A 83 19.74 -12.56 4.33
N PRO A 84 20.24 -11.35 4.04
CA PRO A 84 19.72 -10.55 2.96
C PRO A 84 19.92 -11.25 1.61
N ASN A 85 19.00 -11.07 0.66
CA ASN A 85 19.19 -11.57 -0.70
C ASN A 85 20.29 -10.81 -1.44
N VAL A 86 20.69 -9.65 -0.93
CA VAL A 86 21.78 -8.83 -1.44
C VAL A 86 22.89 -8.75 -0.39
N MET A 87 23.88 -9.62 -0.56
CA MET A 87 25.07 -9.71 0.30
C MET A 87 26.06 -8.62 -0.09
N ILE A 88 25.99 -7.47 0.57
CA ILE A 88 26.91 -6.34 0.36
C ILE A 88 27.53 -5.96 1.70
N ASP A 89 28.87 -5.93 1.78
CA ASP A 89 29.63 -5.55 2.98
C ASP A 89 29.44 -4.08 3.37
N LYS A 90 29.24 -3.20 2.37
CA LYS A 90 28.98 -1.77 2.55
C LYS A 90 27.85 -1.32 1.64
N CYS A 91 26.64 -1.21 2.19
CA CYS A 91 25.47 -0.80 1.43
C CYS A 91 25.63 0.65 0.89
N SER A 92 25.39 0.83 -0.42
CA SER A 92 25.30 2.15 -1.06
C SER A 92 23.85 2.45 -1.41
N CYS A 93 22.96 2.59 -0.42
CA CYS A 93 21.58 3.04 -0.64
C CYS A 93 21.58 4.48 -1.16
N PRO A 94 20.83 4.85 -2.22
CA PRO A 94 19.83 4.06 -2.97
C PRO A 94 20.37 3.38 -4.26
N ASN A 95 21.68 3.33 -4.48
CA ASN A 95 22.31 2.80 -5.70
C ASN A 95 22.39 1.26 -5.75
N ASN A 96 22.04 0.57 -4.67
CA ASN A 96 21.88 -0.88 -4.63
C ASN A 96 20.42 -1.21 -4.31
N CYS A 97 19.85 -2.17 -5.03
CA CYS A 97 18.46 -2.62 -4.86
C CYS A 97 18.41 -4.01 -4.23
N GLY A 98 17.46 -4.24 -3.33
CA GLY A 98 17.21 -5.53 -2.66
C GLY A 98 17.28 -5.44 -1.13
N LEU A 99 16.81 -6.50 -0.45
CA LEU A 99 16.90 -6.62 1.00
C LEU A 99 18.39 -6.78 1.36
N CYS A 100 18.92 -5.86 2.15
CA CYS A 100 20.32 -5.78 2.56
C CYS A 100 20.42 -5.55 4.08
N SER A 101 21.64 -5.60 4.63
CA SER A 101 21.90 -5.44 6.07
C SER A 101 21.48 -4.10 6.67
N ASN A 102 21.26 -3.05 5.86
CA ASN A 102 20.71 -1.76 6.34
C ASN A 102 19.19 -1.81 6.60
N HIS A 103 18.48 -2.86 6.19
CA HIS A 103 17.05 -2.98 6.43
C HIS A 103 16.80 -3.45 7.86
N LEU A 104 16.04 -2.63 8.61
CA LEU A 104 15.69 -2.86 10.02
C LEU A 104 14.45 -3.74 10.21
N SER A 105 13.89 -4.29 9.14
CA SER A 105 12.72 -5.17 9.18
C SER A 105 12.88 -6.28 8.14
N HIS A 106 12.31 -7.45 8.42
CA HIS A 106 12.18 -8.52 7.43
C HIS A 106 11.00 -8.26 6.49
N SER A 107 10.84 -9.09 5.46
CA SER A 107 9.73 -8.96 4.52
C SER A 107 8.36 -9.21 5.19
N GLY A 108 7.57 -8.14 5.33
CA GLY A 108 6.18 -8.12 5.85
C GLY A 108 5.11 -8.54 4.84
N LEU A 109 5.39 -8.35 3.55
CA LEU A 109 4.59 -8.83 2.43
C LEU A 109 5.47 -8.71 1.18
N ALA A 110 5.84 -9.84 0.60
CA ALA A 110 6.58 -9.83 -0.65
C ALA A 110 5.62 -9.61 -1.82
N ASN A 111 5.96 -8.70 -2.72
CA ASN A 111 5.18 -8.42 -3.93
C ASN A 111 5.89 -9.02 -5.13
N MET A 112 5.23 -9.92 -5.85
CA MET A 112 5.76 -10.51 -7.07
C MET A 112 4.98 -10.05 -8.29
N ILE A 113 5.70 -9.43 -9.20
CA ILE A 113 5.19 -9.12 -10.52
C ILE A 113 5.23 -10.42 -11.33
N VAL A 114 4.07 -10.89 -11.78
CA VAL A 114 4.00 -12.07 -12.66
C VAL A 114 3.78 -11.71 -14.12
N THR A 115 3.30 -10.49 -14.39
CA THR A 115 3.14 -9.96 -15.73
C THR A 115 3.11 -8.44 -15.71
N ASN A 116 3.57 -7.78 -16.78
CA ASN A 116 3.32 -6.34 -16.99
C ASN A 116 2.21 -6.07 -18.03
N ARG A 117 1.48 -7.10 -18.48
CA ARG A 117 0.28 -6.97 -19.32
C ARG A 117 -0.92 -6.57 -18.49
N CYS A 118 -1.77 -5.68 -19.02
CA CYS A 118 -3.05 -5.33 -18.43
C CYS A 118 -4.08 -5.08 -19.55
N ASP A 119 -5.34 -5.42 -19.28
CA ASP A 119 -6.50 -5.17 -20.13
C ASP A 119 -7.20 -3.84 -19.82
N LEU A 120 -6.69 -3.10 -18.83
CA LEU A 120 -7.12 -1.75 -18.46
C LEU A 120 -6.02 -0.70 -18.70
N THR A 121 -6.43 0.57 -18.75
CA THR A 121 -5.53 1.73 -18.90
C THR A 121 -5.88 2.83 -17.89
N CYS A 122 -5.80 2.51 -16.61
CA CYS A 122 -6.08 3.46 -15.53
C CYS A 122 -5.11 4.64 -15.58
N TRP A 123 -5.63 5.87 -15.58
CA TRP A 123 -4.83 7.09 -15.80
C TRP A 123 -3.79 7.38 -14.71
N TYR A 124 -3.98 6.84 -13.51
CA TYR A 124 -3.07 6.98 -12.37
C TYR A 124 -2.13 5.77 -12.21
N CYS A 125 -2.28 4.73 -13.04
CA CYS A 125 -1.45 3.52 -12.94
C CYS A 125 -0.12 3.73 -13.66
N PHE A 126 0.99 3.40 -12.99
CA PHE A 126 2.35 3.53 -13.52
C PHE A 126 2.96 2.20 -14.00
N PHE A 127 2.23 1.09 -13.84
CA PHE A 127 2.82 -0.25 -13.89
C PHE A 127 2.72 -0.94 -15.25
N TYR A 128 1.65 -0.69 -16.02
CA TYR A 128 1.33 -1.52 -17.18
C TYR A 128 2.05 -1.10 -18.47
N VAL A 129 2.27 -2.07 -19.35
CA VAL A 129 2.62 -1.84 -20.75
C VAL A 129 1.34 -1.81 -21.59
N LYS A 130 1.13 -0.73 -22.37
CA LYS A 130 -0.04 -0.62 -23.25
C LYS A 130 -0.02 -1.73 -24.29
N LYS A 131 -1.08 -2.55 -24.33
CA LYS A 131 -1.30 -3.57 -25.37
C LYS A 131 -1.16 -2.94 -26.76
N GLY A 132 -0.29 -3.49 -27.60
CA GLY A 132 -0.05 -3.00 -28.97
C GLY A 132 1.07 -1.97 -29.14
N LEU A 133 1.85 -1.65 -28.09
CA LEU A 133 3.15 -0.99 -28.27
C LEU A 133 4.17 -2.00 -28.83
N GLU A 134 4.40 -1.97 -30.14
CA GLU A 134 5.49 -2.74 -30.75
C GLU A 134 6.83 -2.42 -30.08
N GLY A 135 7.57 -3.46 -29.69
CA GLY A 135 8.88 -3.35 -29.06
C GLY A 135 8.89 -3.06 -27.55
N ALA A 136 7.74 -2.99 -26.89
CA ALA A 136 7.71 -2.85 -25.44
C ALA A 136 8.20 -4.14 -24.73
N TYR A 137 9.06 -3.97 -23.72
CA TYR A 137 9.59 -5.08 -22.92
C TYR A 137 8.45 -5.83 -22.20
N MET A 138 8.28 -7.11 -22.51
CA MET A 138 7.33 -7.99 -21.84
C MET A 138 8.03 -8.72 -20.70
N TYR A 139 7.54 -8.56 -19.48
CA TYR A 139 8.06 -9.22 -18.30
C TYR A 139 7.06 -10.26 -17.81
N GLU A 140 7.40 -11.53 -17.96
CA GLU A 140 6.66 -12.67 -17.41
C GLU A 140 7.66 -13.73 -16.96
N PRO A 141 7.94 -13.86 -15.64
CA PRO A 141 8.88 -14.88 -15.19
C PRO A 141 8.33 -16.28 -15.47
N ASP A 142 9.21 -17.20 -15.83
CA ASP A 142 8.88 -18.61 -16.01
C ASP A 142 8.75 -19.34 -14.66
N HIS A 143 8.35 -20.61 -14.70
CA HIS A 143 8.11 -21.42 -13.50
C HIS A 143 9.37 -21.64 -12.67
N GLU A 144 10.54 -21.78 -13.32
CA GLU A 144 11.82 -21.97 -12.62
C GLU A 144 12.25 -20.69 -11.92
N GLN A 145 12.09 -19.54 -12.58
CA GLN A 145 12.35 -18.23 -12.01
C GLN A 145 11.45 -17.95 -10.81
N VAL A 146 10.14 -18.20 -10.92
CA VAL A 146 9.19 -18.06 -9.80
C VAL A 146 9.60 -18.95 -8.63
N ARG A 147 9.96 -20.21 -8.90
CA ARG A 147 10.46 -21.13 -7.87
C ARG A 147 11.73 -20.61 -7.19
N GLY A 148 12.69 -20.10 -7.97
CA GLY A 148 13.91 -19.47 -7.46
C GLY A 148 13.62 -18.28 -6.55
N MET A 149 12.71 -17.40 -6.96
CA MET A 149 12.27 -16.24 -6.16
C MET A 149 11.61 -16.67 -4.84
N MET A 150 10.80 -17.74 -4.84
CA MET A 150 10.22 -18.29 -3.60
C MET A 150 11.28 -18.85 -2.67
N LYS A 151 12.25 -19.59 -3.20
CA LYS A 151 13.38 -20.09 -2.41
C LYS A 151 14.16 -18.96 -1.77
N THR A 152 14.41 -17.86 -2.49
CA THR A 152 15.02 -16.66 -1.93
C THR A 152 14.19 -16.08 -0.79
N LEU A 153 12.88 -15.92 -0.97
CA LEU A 153 11.99 -15.40 0.07
C LEU A 153 11.98 -16.27 1.34
N LYS A 154 11.94 -17.60 1.19
CA LYS A 154 11.98 -18.53 2.34
C LYS A 154 13.35 -18.64 2.99
N ALA A 155 14.42 -18.29 2.27
CA ALA A 155 15.77 -18.27 2.81
C ALA A 155 16.04 -17.06 3.71
N GLU A 156 15.17 -16.03 3.69
CA GLU A 156 15.30 -14.85 4.57
C GLU A 156 15.41 -15.23 6.05
N ARG A 157 16.25 -14.50 6.78
CA ARG A 157 16.47 -14.65 8.22
C ARG A 157 16.46 -13.28 8.90
N PRO A 158 16.08 -13.17 10.18
CA PRO A 158 15.76 -14.27 11.11
C PRO A 158 14.39 -14.91 10.87
N ILE A 159 13.50 -14.23 10.15
CA ILE A 159 12.13 -14.66 9.89
C ILE A 159 12.00 -14.92 8.37
N PRO A 160 11.65 -16.15 7.96
CA PRO A 160 11.36 -16.44 6.56
C PRO A 160 10.17 -15.63 6.06
N GLY A 161 10.22 -15.14 4.83
CA GLY A 161 9.05 -14.55 4.19
C GLY A 161 7.93 -15.59 4.06
N ASN A 162 6.69 -15.17 4.30
CA ASN A 162 5.55 -16.09 4.37
C ASN A 162 4.29 -15.60 3.65
N SER A 163 4.24 -14.30 3.38
CA SER A 163 3.12 -13.64 2.72
C SER A 163 3.56 -13.18 1.34
N MET A 164 2.83 -13.59 0.31
CA MET A 164 3.06 -13.25 -1.08
C MET A 164 1.84 -12.53 -1.66
N GLN A 165 2.06 -11.36 -2.25
CA GLN A 165 1.11 -10.66 -3.09
C GLN A 165 1.51 -10.82 -4.55
N ILE A 166 0.73 -11.61 -5.29
CA ILE A 166 0.82 -11.70 -6.73
C ILE A 166 0.26 -10.41 -7.30
N THR A 167 1.07 -9.72 -8.10
CA THR A 167 0.74 -8.43 -8.70
C THR A 167 1.33 -8.32 -10.11
N GLY A 168 1.24 -7.14 -10.69
CA GLY A 168 1.75 -6.85 -12.01
C GLY A 168 0.88 -5.80 -12.69
N GLY A 169 0.61 -6.03 -13.98
CA GLY A 169 -0.59 -5.50 -14.60
C GLY A 169 -1.81 -6.28 -14.09
N GLU A 170 -2.41 -7.13 -14.90
CA GLU A 170 -3.49 -8.03 -14.50
C GLU A 170 -3.00 -9.49 -14.49
N PRO A 171 -2.75 -10.10 -13.30
CA PRO A 171 -2.30 -11.49 -13.19
C PRO A 171 -3.20 -12.51 -13.89
N MET A 172 -4.52 -12.27 -13.91
CA MET A 172 -5.49 -13.19 -14.55
C MET A 172 -5.41 -13.22 -16.07
N LEU A 173 -4.51 -12.45 -16.69
CA LEU A 173 -4.18 -12.58 -18.12
C LEU A 173 -3.19 -13.71 -18.42
N ARG A 174 -2.57 -14.30 -17.40
CA ARG A 174 -1.69 -15.47 -17.55
C ARG A 174 -2.51 -16.76 -17.50
N GLU A 175 -2.38 -17.59 -18.54
CA GLU A 175 -3.03 -18.89 -18.61
C GLU A 175 -2.49 -19.87 -17.55
N ASP A 176 -1.24 -19.69 -17.14
CA ASP A 176 -0.54 -20.55 -16.18
C ASP A 176 -0.58 -20.02 -14.73
N ILE A 177 -1.42 -19.02 -14.43
CA ILE A 177 -1.46 -18.36 -13.12
C ILE A 177 -1.70 -19.33 -11.96
N THR A 178 -2.54 -20.34 -12.15
CA THR A 178 -2.81 -21.38 -11.15
C THR A 178 -1.58 -22.23 -10.85
N ASP A 179 -0.72 -22.48 -11.85
CA ASP A 179 0.48 -23.26 -11.66
C ASP A 179 1.54 -22.45 -10.90
N LEU A 180 1.62 -21.13 -11.15
CA LEU A 180 2.47 -20.25 -10.35
C LEU A 180 2.06 -20.26 -8.87
N ILE A 181 0.75 -20.19 -8.58
CA ILE A 181 0.23 -20.24 -7.21
C ILE A 181 0.60 -21.58 -6.55
N LYS A 182 0.47 -22.71 -7.27
CA LYS A 182 0.87 -24.03 -6.74
C LYS A 182 2.37 -24.07 -6.44
N ILE A 183 3.22 -23.55 -7.32
CA ILE A 183 4.67 -23.46 -7.09
C ILE A 183 4.96 -22.68 -5.80
N MET A 184 4.28 -21.55 -5.58
CA MET A 184 4.43 -20.76 -4.35
C MET A 184 4.03 -21.56 -3.10
N LYS A 185 2.94 -22.35 -3.16
CA LYS A 185 2.53 -23.24 -2.06
C LYS A 185 3.52 -24.37 -1.82
N GLU A 186 4.02 -25.01 -2.87
CA GLU A 186 5.02 -26.08 -2.79
C GLU A 186 6.31 -25.60 -2.11
N GLU A 187 6.72 -24.37 -2.37
CA GLU A 187 7.88 -23.75 -1.72
C GLU A 187 7.56 -23.20 -0.31
N GLY A 188 6.36 -23.42 0.22
CA GLY A 188 6.03 -23.15 1.63
C GLY A 188 5.60 -21.71 1.93
N VAL A 189 4.96 -21.02 0.98
CA VAL A 189 4.29 -19.74 1.23
C VAL A 189 2.88 -19.97 1.80
N ASP A 190 2.67 -19.63 3.07
CA ASP A 190 1.39 -19.92 3.72
C ASP A 190 0.25 -19.00 3.25
N HIS A 191 0.55 -17.71 3.05
CA HIS A 191 -0.45 -16.70 2.66
C HIS A 191 -0.15 -16.14 1.28
N ILE A 192 -1.05 -16.39 0.32
CA ILE A 192 -0.99 -15.88 -1.05
C ILE A 192 -2.22 -15.03 -1.28
N GLN A 193 -2.03 -13.76 -1.62
CA GLN A 193 -3.08 -12.88 -2.11
C GLN A 193 -2.77 -12.45 -3.54
N MET A 194 -3.79 -12.18 -4.34
CA MET A 194 -3.61 -11.80 -5.73
C MET A 194 -4.34 -10.50 -6.04
N ASN A 195 -3.61 -9.51 -6.51
CA ASN A 195 -4.18 -8.29 -7.07
C ASN A 195 -4.92 -8.63 -8.35
N THR A 196 -6.14 -8.13 -8.51
CA THR A 196 -6.91 -8.27 -9.74
C THR A 196 -7.91 -7.13 -9.90
N ASN A 197 -8.23 -6.78 -11.14
CA ASN A 197 -9.34 -5.92 -11.50
C ASN A 197 -10.70 -6.64 -11.45
N GLY A 198 -10.73 -7.97 -11.29
CA GLY A 198 -11.95 -8.74 -11.12
C GLY A 198 -12.76 -9.00 -12.40
N ILE A 199 -12.37 -8.45 -13.55
CA ILE A 199 -13.10 -8.61 -14.81
C ILE A 199 -13.18 -10.09 -15.20
N ARG A 200 -12.07 -10.83 -15.10
CA ARG A 200 -12.06 -12.27 -15.39
C ARG A 200 -13.01 -13.03 -14.46
N HIS A 201 -13.02 -12.71 -13.17
CA HIS A 201 -13.89 -13.36 -12.18
C HIS A 201 -15.38 -13.01 -12.35
N ALA A 202 -15.68 -11.84 -12.92
CA ALA A 202 -17.05 -11.47 -13.30
C ALA A 202 -17.55 -12.24 -14.52
N MET A 203 -16.68 -12.47 -15.50
CA MET A 203 -17.03 -13.14 -16.75
C MET A 203 -17.00 -14.67 -16.66
N ASP A 204 -16.17 -15.20 -15.77
CA ASP A 204 -15.92 -16.64 -15.60
C ASP A 204 -15.89 -17.00 -14.10
N PRO A 205 -17.02 -17.46 -13.53
CA PRO A 205 -17.09 -17.84 -12.13
C PRO A 205 -16.12 -18.96 -11.74
N GLU A 206 -15.74 -19.81 -12.70
CA GLU A 206 -14.83 -20.92 -12.46
C GLU A 206 -13.41 -20.41 -12.17
N ALA A 207 -13.00 -19.30 -12.79
CA ALA A 207 -11.69 -18.68 -12.54
C ALA A 207 -11.47 -18.34 -11.05
N ALA A 208 -12.51 -17.98 -10.29
CA ALA A 208 -12.41 -17.74 -8.86
C ALA A 208 -12.18 -19.04 -8.04
N ARG A 209 -12.77 -20.16 -8.48
CA ARG A 209 -12.56 -21.48 -7.87
C ARG A 209 -11.15 -22.00 -8.18
N GLU A 210 -10.70 -21.87 -9.41
CA GLU A 210 -9.39 -22.37 -9.86
C GLU A 210 -8.24 -21.77 -9.04
N VAL A 211 -8.21 -20.44 -8.89
CA VAL A 211 -7.15 -19.76 -8.11
C VAL A 211 -7.22 -20.09 -6.63
N ARG A 212 -8.43 -20.25 -6.07
CA ARG A 212 -8.63 -20.67 -4.69
C ARG A 212 -8.10 -22.08 -4.45
N LEU A 213 -8.45 -23.03 -5.33
CA LEU A 213 -7.99 -24.41 -5.24
C LEU A 213 -6.49 -24.56 -5.49
N ALA A 214 -5.90 -23.68 -6.30
CA ALA A 214 -4.45 -23.60 -6.45
C ALA A 214 -3.74 -23.15 -5.17
N GLY A 215 -4.45 -22.44 -4.28
CA GLY A 215 -3.95 -22.01 -2.97
C GLY A 215 -4.02 -20.50 -2.72
N CYS A 216 -4.64 -19.70 -3.59
CA CYS A 216 -4.84 -18.28 -3.31
C CYS A 216 -5.81 -18.11 -2.13
N ASN A 217 -5.36 -17.41 -1.09
CA ASN A 217 -6.11 -17.19 0.14
C ASN A 217 -7.21 -16.13 -0.04
N ASN A 218 -6.90 -15.03 -0.73
CA ASN A 218 -7.85 -13.97 -1.03
C ASN A 218 -7.50 -13.22 -2.33
N LEU A 219 -8.53 -12.62 -2.93
CA LEU A 219 -8.37 -11.65 -4.00
C LEU A 219 -8.25 -10.25 -3.41
N TYR A 220 -7.17 -9.57 -3.76
CA TYR A 220 -6.96 -8.15 -3.55
C TYR A 220 -7.62 -7.39 -4.71
N LEU A 221 -8.92 -7.17 -4.58
CA LEU A 221 -9.77 -6.69 -5.67
C LEU A 221 -9.74 -5.17 -5.78
N SER A 222 -9.30 -4.68 -6.93
CA SER A 222 -9.27 -3.25 -7.23
C SER A 222 -10.68 -2.65 -7.22
N PHE A 223 -10.93 -1.67 -6.36
CA PHE A 223 -12.27 -1.10 -6.14
C PHE A 223 -12.15 0.36 -5.69
N ASP A 224 -12.14 1.31 -6.63
CA ASP A 224 -11.81 2.71 -6.30
C ASP A 224 -12.98 3.53 -5.74
N GLY A 225 -14.18 2.96 -5.70
CA GLY A 225 -15.37 3.69 -5.32
C GLY A 225 -16.66 2.95 -5.65
N VAL A 226 -17.74 3.45 -5.08
CA VAL A 226 -19.08 2.85 -5.16
C VAL A 226 -19.88 3.38 -6.34
N THR A 227 -19.40 4.41 -7.05
CA THR A 227 -20.07 4.96 -8.24
C THR A 227 -19.29 4.64 -9.51
N ALA A 228 -20.00 4.59 -10.64
CA ALA A 228 -19.37 4.45 -11.96
C ALA A 228 -18.40 5.60 -12.28
N ARG A 229 -18.55 6.77 -11.63
CA ARG A 229 -17.68 7.93 -11.82
C ARG A 229 -16.32 7.74 -11.14
N THR A 230 -16.32 7.24 -9.90
CA THR A 230 -15.10 7.00 -9.12
C THR A 230 -14.43 5.68 -9.49
N ASN A 231 -15.19 4.69 -9.94
CA ASN A 231 -14.68 3.37 -10.32
C ASN A 231 -15.06 2.93 -11.76
N PRO A 232 -14.77 3.73 -12.81
CA PRO A 232 -15.24 3.44 -14.17
C PRO A 232 -14.63 2.16 -14.78
N LYS A 233 -13.54 1.65 -14.20
CA LYS A 233 -12.75 0.54 -14.75
C LYS A 233 -13.40 -0.83 -14.60
N ASN A 234 -14.20 -1.04 -13.56
CA ASN A 234 -14.82 -2.33 -13.27
C ASN A 234 -16.14 -2.23 -12.47
N HIS A 235 -16.74 -1.04 -12.35
CA HIS A 235 -17.95 -0.84 -11.53
C HIS A 235 -19.08 -1.83 -11.83
N TRP A 236 -19.29 -2.15 -13.11
CA TRP A 236 -20.36 -3.05 -13.54
C TRP A 236 -20.02 -4.53 -13.32
N GLU A 237 -18.73 -4.85 -13.29
CA GLU A 237 -18.19 -6.20 -13.10
C GLU A 237 -18.15 -6.59 -11.61
N ILE A 238 -17.97 -5.62 -10.70
CA ILE A 238 -17.84 -5.88 -9.25
C ILE A 238 -18.97 -6.77 -8.69
N PRO A 239 -20.28 -6.51 -8.94
CA PRO A 239 -21.33 -7.37 -8.40
C PRO A 239 -21.21 -8.83 -8.85
N TYR A 240 -20.84 -9.06 -10.11
CA TYR A 240 -20.65 -10.41 -10.66
C TYR A 240 -19.39 -11.08 -10.12
N ALA A 241 -18.29 -10.33 -9.99
CA ALA A 241 -17.06 -10.85 -9.39
C ALA A 241 -17.29 -11.28 -7.94
N LEU A 242 -18.04 -10.51 -7.15
CA LEU A 242 -18.40 -10.85 -5.78
C LEU A 242 -19.31 -12.08 -5.72
N ASP A 243 -20.28 -12.21 -6.63
CA ASP A 243 -21.14 -13.39 -6.71
C ASP A 243 -20.36 -14.66 -7.06
N SER A 244 -19.41 -14.58 -8.00
CA SER A 244 -18.47 -15.67 -8.28
C SER A 244 -17.68 -16.06 -7.04
N CYS A 245 -17.08 -15.08 -6.34
CA CYS A 245 -16.31 -15.32 -5.13
C CYS A 245 -17.14 -15.96 -4.01
N ARG A 246 -18.39 -15.51 -3.84
CA ARG A 246 -19.35 -16.06 -2.89
C ARG A 246 -19.67 -17.52 -3.18
N LYS A 247 -19.91 -17.89 -4.44
CA LYS A 247 -20.18 -19.27 -4.87
C LYS A 247 -19.00 -20.22 -4.67
N THR A 248 -17.78 -19.70 -4.77
CA THR A 248 -16.55 -20.51 -4.68
C THR A 248 -15.92 -20.49 -3.29
N GLY A 249 -16.43 -19.67 -2.37
CA GLY A 249 -15.84 -19.43 -1.06
C GLY A 249 -14.50 -18.69 -1.14
N THR A 250 -14.25 -17.97 -2.23
CA THR A 250 -13.07 -17.11 -2.40
C THR A 250 -13.32 -15.81 -1.66
N THR A 251 -12.38 -15.37 -0.84
CA THR A 251 -12.56 -14.15 -0.03
C THR A 251 -11.93 -12.95 -0.73
N VAL A 252 -12.44 -11.75 -0.44
CA VAL A 252 -12.06 -10.51 -1.10
C VAL A 252 -11.59 -9.47 -0.09
N VAL A 253 -10.55 -8.74 -0.45
CA VAL A 253 -10.16 -7.47 0.16
C VAL A 253 -10.34 -6.39 -0.89
N PHE A 254 -11.12 -5.35 -0.60
CA PHE A 254 -11.21 -4.21 -1.50
C PHE A 254 -9.97 -3.33 -1.41
N VAL A 255 -9.52 -2.85 -2.57
CA VAL A 255 -8.30 -2.06 -2.69
C VAL A 255 -8.59 -0.77 -3.47
N PRO A 256 -9.14 0.26 -2.80
CA PRO A 256 -9.29 1.58 -3.38
C PRO A 256 -7.97 2.33 -3.46
N THR A 257 -7.59 2.76 -4.66
CA THR A 257 -6.57 3.82 -4.80
C THR A 257 -7.21 5.17 -4.52
N VAL A 258 -6.83 5.82 -3.42
CA VAL A 258 -7.44 7.07 -2.99
C VAL A 258 -6.67 8.27 -3.54
N ILE A 259 -7.37 9.15 -4.23
CA ILE A 259 -6.85 10.37 -4.82
C ILE A 259 -7.69 11.54 -4.31
N LYS A 260 -7.05 12.52 -3.69
CA LYS A 260 -7.73 13.73 -3.18
C LYS A 260 -8.48 14.42 -4.31
N SER A 261 -9.70 14.89 -4.02
CA SER A 261 -10.64 15.54 -4.96
C SER A 261 -11.24 14.65 -6.06
N ILE A 262 -10.86 13.37 -6.14
CA ILE A 262 -11.38 12.44 -7.16
C ILE A 262 -12.36 11.44 -6.54
N ASN A 263 -11.93 10.69 -5.53
CA ASN A 263 -12.75 9.66 -4.87
C ASN A 263 -12.64 9.68 -3.34
N ASP A 264 -11.96 10.67 -2.76
CA ASP A 264 -11.79 10.81 -1.31
C ASP A 264 -13.10 11.10 -0.55
N HIS A 265 -14.18 11.42 -1.27
CA HIS A 265 -15.53 11.60 -0.74
C HIS A 265 -16.34 10.30 -0.59
N GLU A 266 -15.81 9.15 -1.02
CA GLU A 266 -16.53 7.86 -0.99
C GLU A 266 -15.95 6.83 -0.01
N LEU A 267 -14.97 7.18 0.82
CA LEU A 267 -14.29 6.27 1.76
C LEU A 267 -15.28 5.58 2.70
N GLY A 268 -16.17 6.33 3.37
CA GLY A 268 -17.23 5.76 4.20
C GLY A 268 -18.21 4.92 3.38
N GLY A 269 -18.52 5.34 2.15
CA GLY A 269 -19.37 4.59 1.21
C GLY A 269 -18.78 3.22 0.84
N ILE A 270 -17.46 3.15 0.60
CA ILE A 270 -16.74 1.91 0.33
C ILE A 270 -16.81 0.97 1.53
N ILE A 271 -16.61 1.48 2.75
CA ILE A 271 -16.72 0.66 3.98
C ILE A 271 -18.16 0.15 4.14
N ARG A 272 -19.19 0.97 3.89
CA ARG A 272 -20.60 0.54 3.90
C ARG A 272 -20.92 -0.48 2.80
N TYR A 273 -20.27 -0.38 1.65
CA TYR A 273 -20.42 -1.38 0.59
C TYR A 273 -19.78 -2.71 0.98
N ALA A 274 -18.62 -2.68 1.65
CA ALA A 274 -18.01 -3.86 2.27
C ALA A 274 -18.90 -4.47 3.35
N GLN A 275 -19.49 -3.65 4.23
CA GLN A 275 -20.45 -4.07 5.26
C GLN A 275 -21.60 -4.90 4.67
N LYS A 276 -22.20 -4.42 3.57
CA LYS A 276 -23.28 -5.12 2.87
C LYS A 276 -22.85 -6.44 2.21
N ASN A 277 -21.56 -6.68 2.07
CA ASN A 277 -20.98 -7.86 1.44
C ASN A 277 -20.00 -8.58 2.39
N MET A 278 -20.20 -8.48 3.71
CA MET A 278 -19.29 -9.07 4.72
C MET A 278 -19.15 -10.58 4.64
N ASP A 279 -20.07 -11.25 3.94
CA ASP A 279 -20.01 -12.69 3.68
C ASP A 279 -18.89 -13.10 2.70
N VAL A 280 -18.34 -12.13 1.96
CA VAL A 280 -17.26 -12.36 0.98
C VAL A 280 -16.13 -11.32 1.07
N VAL A 281 -16.44 -10.08 1.47
CA VAL A 281 -15.47 -8.99 1.64
C VAL A 281 -15.07 -8.88 3.11
N HIS A 282 -13.82 -9.22 3.42
CA HIS A 282 -13.35 -9.28 4.81
C HIS A 282 -12.49 -8.08 5.22
N ALA A 283 -12.04 -7.25 4.28
CA ALA A 283 -11.27 -6.05 4.58
C ALA A 283 -11.35 -5.01 3.44
N VAL A 284 -11.01 -3.76 3.78
CA VAL A 284 -10.77 -2.68 2.83
C VAL A 284 -9.38 -2.11 3.11
N ASN A 285 -8.49 -2.12 2.10
CA ASN A 285 -7.16 -1.51 2.19
C ASN A 285 -7.10 -0.25 1.32
N PHE A 286 -7.32 0.91 1.95
CA PHE A 286 -7.16 2.20 1.28
C PHE A 286 -5.70 2.49 0.98
N GLN A 287 -5.38 2.71 -0.30
CA GLN A 287 -4.03 3.02 -0.75
C GLN A 287 -3.99 4.46 -1.28
N PRO A 288 -3.48 5.43 -0.49
CA PRO A 288 -3.19 6.76 -1.01
C PRO A 288 -2.36 6.70 -2.29
N VAL A 289 -2.74 7.48 -3.29
CA VAL A 289 -2.07 7.47 -4.60
C VAL A 289 -0.58 7.81 -4.46
N SER A 290 0.25 7.00 -5.10
CA SER A 290 1.65 7.31 -5.29
C SER A 290 1.80 8.24 -6.48
N LEU A 291 2.17 9.49 -6.22
CA LEU A 291 2.39 10.51 -7.24
C LEU A 291 3.80 10.34 -7.83
N THR A 292 3.96 9.34 -8.70
CA THR A 292 5.24 9.05 -9.37
C THR A 292 5.33 9.76 -10.74
N GLY A 293 6.56 10.10 -11.19
CA GLY A 293 6.79 10.72 -12.50
C GLY A 293 6.92 12.26 -12.48
N ARG A 294 6.61 12.90 -13.62
CA ARG A 294 6.84 14.34 -13.89
C ARG A 294 5.71 15.26 -13.40
N MET A 295 4.96 14.89 -12.37
CA MET A 295 3.86 15.72 -11.86
C MET A 295 4.40 17.01 -11.23
N GLY A 296 3.90 18.16 -11.69
CA GLY A 296 4.29 19.45 -11.15
C GLY A 296 3.92 19.57 -9.67
N LYS A 297 4.62 20.41 -8.91
CA LYS A 297 4.35 20.63 -7.47
C LYS A 297 2.87 20.95 -7.20
N GLY A 298 2.24 21.79 -8.01
CA GLY A 298 0.82 22.14 -7.87
C GLY A 298 -0.14 20.97 -8.08
N GLU A 299 0.14 20.08 -9.03
CA GLU A 299 -0.67 18.86 -9.22
C GLU A 299 -0.49 17.90 -8.06
N ARG A 300 0.74 17.77 -7.54
CA ARG A 300 1.02 16.95 -6.36
C ARG A 300 0.27 17.48 -5.14
N GLU A 301 0.29 18.79 -4.89
CA GLU A 301 -0.48 19.40 -3.80
C GLU A 301 -2.00 19.19 -3.95
N LYS A 302 -2.50 19.20 -5.19
CA LYS A 302 -3.93 19.01 -5.50
C LYS A 302 -4.39 17.58 -5.22
N TYR A 303 -3.63 16.58 -5.65
CA TYR A 303 -4.06 15.17 -5.64
C TYR A 303 -3.52 14.35 -4.46
N ARG A 304 -2.49 14.84 -3.75
CA ARG A 304 -1.90 14.17 -2.59
C ARG A 304 -2.94 14.01 -1.49
N ILE A 305 -3.02 12.80 -0.97
CA ILE A 305 -3.75 12.45 0.24
C ILE A 305 -2.82 11.64 1.14
N THR A 306 -2.91 11.83 2.45
CA THR A 306 -2.10 11.11 3.44
C THR A 306 -2.97 10.15 4.24
N VAL A 307 -2.35 9.24 5.00
CA VAL A 307 -3.07 8.32 5.90
C VAL A 307 -4.00 9.09 6.88
N PRO A 308 -3.55 10.17 7.56
CA PRO A 308 -4.44 10.99 8.37
C PRO A 308 -5.62 11.60 7.62
N ASP A 309 -5.40 12.07 6.39
CA ASP A 309 -6.47 12.65 5.57
C ASP A 309 -7.58 11.62 5.27
N CYS A 310 -7.20 10.35 5.02
CA CYS A 310 -8.14 9.26 4.83
C CYS A 310 -8.90 8.92 6.12
N ILE A 311 -8.20 8.83 7.26
CA ILE A 311 -8.82 8.51 8.55
C ILE A 311 -9.86 9.58 8.94
N GLN A 312 -9.50 10.86 8.83
CA GLN A 312 -10.42 11.97 9.12
C GLN A 312 -11.65 11.94 8.21
N ARG A 313 -11.47 11.67 6.91
CA ARG A 313 -12.59 11.51 5.97
C ARG A 313 -13.47 10.32 6.32
N ILE A 314 -12.89 9.21 6.79
CA ILE A 314 -13.66 8.05 7.24
C ILE A 314 -14.51 8.44 8.44
N GLU A 315 -13.96 9.16 9.42
CA GLU A 315 -14.72 9.65 10.57
C GLU A 315 -15.87 10.57 10.15
N GLU A 316 -15.59 11.56 9.30
CA GLU A 316 -16.61 12.46 8.75
C GLU A 316 -17.72 11.69 8.01
N GLN A 317 -17.34 10.76 7.13
CA GLN A 317 -18.27 10.04 6.26
C GLN A 317 -19.00 8.87 6.95
N THR A 318 -18.51 8.43 8.11
CA THR A 318 -19.20 7.48 8.98
C THR A 318 -20.00 8.17 10.09
N ASN A 319 -20.09 9.52 10.07
CA ASN A 319 -20.73 10.32 11.11
C ASN A 319 -20.20 10.01 12.53
N GLY A 320 -18.90 9.77 12.65
CA GLY A 320 -18.24 9.48 13.92
C GLY A 320 -18.43 8.06 14.46
N GLU A 321 -18.98 7.12 13.67
CA GLU A 321 -19.02 5.71 14.09
C GLU A 321 -17.64 5.05 14.07
N VAL A 322 -16.71 5.56 13.25
CA VAL A 322 -15.30 5.18 13.25
C VAL A 322 -14.47 6.44 13.40
N THR A 323 -13.95 6.70 14.59
CA THR A 323 -13.23 7.91 14.96
C THR A 323 -11.74 7.81 14.62
N VAL A 324 -11.03 8.94 14.66
CA VAL A 324 -9.56 8.97 14.56
C VAL A 324 -8.86 8.14 15.63
N ASP A 325 -9.51 7.93 16.77
CA ASP A 325 -8.89 7.26 17.92
C ASP A 325 -8.89 5.73 17.80
N ASP A 326 -9.77 5.19 16.97
CA ASP A 326 -9.92 3.75 16.71
C ASP A 326 -8.81 3.18 15.83
N TRP A 327 -7.93 4.03 15.29
CA TRP A 327 -6.86 3.64 14.38
C TRP A 327 -5.53 3.46 15.10
N PHE A 328 -4.82 2.41 14.71
CA PHE A 328 -3.50 2.08 15.22
C PHE A 328 -2.49 1.98 14.08
N PRO A 329 -1.24 2.44 14.28
CA PRO A 329 -0.20 2.25 13.28
C PRO A 329 0.17 0.77 13.17
N VAL A 330 0.70 0.35 12.02
CA VAL A 330 1.13 -1.04 11.77
C VAL A 330 1.98 -1.66 12.92
N PRO A 331 3.00 -0.98 13.50
CA PRO A 331 3.78 -1.54 14.60
C PRO A 331 3.05 -1.67 15.95
N SER A 332 1.77 -1.29 16.05
CA SER A 332 0.99 -1.41 17.28
C SER A 332 0.86 -2.85 17.81
N CYS A 333 1.01 -3.86 16.96
CA CYS A 333 0.98 -5.26 17.36
C CYS A 333 2.31 -5.76 17.95
N MET A 334 3.41 -5.00 17.82
CA MET A 334 4.75 -5.42 18.24
C MET A 334 4.85 -5.82 19.73
N PRO A 335 4.22 -5.11 20.70
CA PRO A 335 4.23 -5.53 22.10
C PRO A 335 3.69 -6.95 22.30
N LEU A 336 2.61 -7.32 21.61
CA LEU A 336 2.05 -8.67 21.67
C LEU A 336 2.98 -9.70 21.02
N THR A 337 3.54 -9.38 19.85
CA THR A 337 4.54 -10.23 19.19
C THR A 337 5.72 -10.52 20.11
N ASN A 338 6.23 -9.51 20.81
CA ASN A 338 7.35 -9.64 21.75
C ASN A 338 7.02 -10.57 22.93
N VAL A 339 5.80 -10.49 23.47
CA VAL A 339 5.34 -11.39 24.54
C VAL A 339 5.27 -12.83 24.03
N ILE A 340 4.65 -13.06 22.87
CA ILE A 340 4.52 -14.40 22.26
C ILE A 340 5.91 -15.00 21.96
N GLU A 341 6.83 -14.18 21.47
CA GLU A 341 8.20 -14.59 21.21
C GLU A 341 8.93 -14.98 22.50
N ALA A 342 8.81 -14.18 23.55
CA ALA A 342 9.40 -14.47 24.86
C ALA A 342 8.94 -15.82 25.43
N PHE A 343 7.66 -16.17 25.27
CA PHE A 343 7.15 -17.48 25.68
C PHE A 343 7.61 -18.64 24.79
N SER A 344 7.72 -18.41 23.48
CA SER A 344 8.01 -19.49 22.53
C SER A 344 9.50 -19.71 22.24
N SER A 345 10.38 -18.77 22.65
CA SER A 345 11.82 -18.78 22.38
C SER A 345 12.16 -18.94 20.89
N LYS A 346 11.25 -18.52 20.00
CA LYS A 346 11.39 -18.60 18.54
C LYS A 346 11.00 -17.27 17.93
N PRO A 347 11.77 -16.73 16.96
CA PRO A 347 11.43 -15.52 16.25
C PRO A 347 9.99 -15.56 15.72
N LYS A 348 9.23 -14.49 15.97
CA LYS A 348 7.87 -14.29 15.48
C LYS A 348 7.82 -13.20 14.43
N TYR A 349 6.81 -13.27 13.58
CA TYR A 349 6.58 -12.30 12.52
C TYR A 349 6.43 -10.88 13.09
N GLU A 350 7.30 -9.97 12.68
CA GLU A 350 7.35 -8.59 13.15
C GLU A 350 6.72 -7.65 12.12
N LEU A 351 5.87 -6.75 12.59
CA LEU A 351 5.34 -5.66 11.79
C LEU A 351 5.97 -4.33 12.22
N SER A 352 7.31 -4.31 12.29
CA SER A 352 8.13 -3.14 12.67
C SER A 352 8.27 -2.08 11.57
N ILE A 353 7.32 -2.04 10.62
CA ILE A 353 7.30 -1.04 9.56
C ILE A 353 7.19 0.35 10.19
N HIS A 354 7.83 1.35 9.60
CA HIS A 354 7.76 2.74 10.07
C HIS A 354 6.31 3.16 10.35
N PHE A 355 6.03 3.69 11.55
CA PHE A 355 4.68 3.98 12.05
C PHE A 355 3.82 4.86 11.13
N ALA A 356 4.45 5.76 10.37
CA ALA A 356 3.77 6.63 9.41
C ALA A 356 3.40 5.94 8.07
N CYS A 357 3.78 4.68 7.85
CA CYS A 357 3.57 3.97 6.58
C CYS A 357 2.11 3.53 6.38
N GLY A 358 1.39 3.25 7.45
CA GLY A 358 0.03 2.74 7.38
C GLY A 358 -0.62 2.64 8.75
N ALA A 359 -1.94 2.55 8.74
CA ALA A 359 -2.75 2.36 9.93
C ALA A 359 -3.88 1.38 9.64
N GLY A 360 -4.34 0.69 10.67
CA GLY A 360 -5.44 -0.25 10.59
C GLY A 360 -6.34 -0.18 11.81
N THR A 361 -7.56 -0.66 11.64
CA THR A 361 -8.53 -0.89 12.72
C THR A 361 -9.41 -2.07 12.32
N TYR A 362 -10.07 -2.68 13.30
CA TYR A 362 -11.11 -3.67 13.06
C TYR A 362 -12.46 -3.03 13.34
N ILE A 363 -13.44 -3.29 12.48
CA ILE A 363 -14.79 -2.75 12.60
C ILE A 363 -15.75 -3.93 12.59
N PHE A 364 -16.60 -3.99 13.60
CA PHE A 364 -17.69 -4.95 13.70
C PHE A 364 -19.02 -4.31 13.33
N GLU A 365 -19.98 -5.12 12.89
CA GLU A 365 -21.37 -4.69 12.69
C GLU A 365 -22.18 -5.04 13.94
N ASP A 366 -22.87 -4.05 14.50
CA ASP A 366 -23.90 -4.28 15.51
C ASP A 366 -25.14 -4.96 14.86
N GLU A 367 -25.55 -6.11 15.39
CA GLU A 367 -26.57 -6.94 14.75
C GLU A 367 -27.94 -6.25 14.61
N GLU A 368 -28.30 -5.41 15.60
CA GLU A 368 -29.60 -4.74 15.69
C GLU A 368 -29.63 -3.41 14.94
N THR A 369 -28.63 -2.56 15.20
CA THR A 369 -28.58 -1.18 14.70
C THR A 369 -27.87 -1.05 13.36
N LYS A 370 -27.11 -2.08 12.94
CA LYS A 370 -26.26 -2.07 11.74
C LYS A 370 -25.19 -0.96 11.75
N LYS A 371 -24.88 -0.42 12.92
CA LYS A 371 -23.80 0.55 13.11
C LYS A 371 -22.45 -0.13 13.18
N PHE A 372 -21.41 0.63 12.86
CA PHE A 372 -20.03 0.22 13.07
C PHE A 372 -19.66 0.29 14.55
N VAL A 373 -18.97 -0.74 15.01
CA VAL A 373 -18.38 -0.84 16.34
C VAL A 373 -16.89 -1.11 16.15
N PRO A 374 -16.03 -0.08 16.24
CA PRO A 374 -14.59 -0.24 16.11
C PRO A 374 -13.99 -1.05 17.28
N LEU A 375 -12.85 -1.68 17.02
CA LEU A 375 -12.01 -2.28 18.05
C LEU A 375 -11.25 -1.17 18.77
N THR A 376 -11.70 -0.82 19.98
CA THR A 376 -11.09 0.19 20.86
C THR A 376 -10.12 -0.42 21.85
#